data_AF-A0A133YL25-F1
#
_entry.id   AF-A0A133YL25-F1
#
_cell.length_a   1.000
_cell.length_b   1.000
_cell.length_c   1.000
_cell.angle_alpha   90.00
_cell.angle_beta   90.00
_cell.angle_gamma   90.00
#
_symmetry.space_group_name_H-M   'P 1'
#
loop_
_entity.id
_entity.type
_entity.pdbx_description
1 polymer ?
#
loop_
_entity_poly.entity_id
_entity_poly.type
_entity_poly.pdbx_seq_one_letter_code
_entity_poly.pdbx_strand_id
1 'polypeptide(L)'
;MHIALEKLNEKYKDKITIKSVDLNKSESFAQQYPIRVTPTIFFFNSDGSAFIPSKELTKKLSYVSYKNKNEDGIVLSGTEGLLQQEVLEQLIEEMIENAK
;
A
#
# COMPACT_ATOMS: atom_id res chain seq x y z
N MET A 1 -10.22 -7.20 -11.87
CA MET A 1 -9.72 -6.53 -10.65
C MET A 1 -10.50 -7.14 -9.47
N HIS A 2 -9.96 -7.13 -8.26
CA HIS A 2 -10.60 -7.82 -7.12
C HIS A 2 -11.80 -7.00 -6.62
N ILE A 3 -13.00 -7.61 -6.50
CA ILE A 3 -14.26 -6.91 -6.17
C ILE A 3 -14.15 -6.02 -4.93
N ALA A 4 -13.39 -6.46 -3.91
CA ALA A 4 -13.19 -5.66 -2.70
C ALA A 4 -12.42 -4.35 -2.98
N LEU A 5 -11.42 -4.37 -3.86
CA LEU A 5 -10.67 -3.17 -4.24
C LEU A 5 -11.50 -2.21 -5.09
N GLU A 6 -12.38 -2.73 -5.95
CA GLU A 6 -13.32 -1.92 -6.74
C GLU A 6 -14.29 -1.15 -5.83
N LYS A 7 -14.86 -1.84 -4.82
CA LYS A 7 -15.73 -1.21 -3.82
C LYS A 7 -15.01 -0.14 -3.01
N LEU A 8 -13.76 -0.37 -2.60
CA LEU A 8 -12.97 0.63 -1.89
C LEU A 8 -12.66 1.83 -2.79
N ASN A 9 -12.31 1.58 -4.06
CA ASN A 9 -12.03 2.64 -5.02
C ASN A 9 -13.27 3.50 -5.30
N GLU A 10 -14.47 2.90 -5.30
CA GLU A 10 -15.74 3.63 -5.39
C GLU A 10 -16.06 4.40 -4.09
N LYS A 11 -15.90 3.77 -2.92
CA LYS A 11 -16.14 4.39 -1.60
C LYS A 11 -15.28 5.63 -1.39
N TYR A 12 -14.01 5.57 -1.78
CA TYR A 12 -13.03 6.65 -1.60
C TYR A 12 -12.70 7.36 -2.92
N LYS A 13 -13.65 7.36 -3.85
CA LYS A 13 -13.52 8.04 -5.14
C LYS A 13 -13.09 9.50 -4.94
N ASP A 14 -12.19 9.94 -5.82
CA ASP A 14 -11.62 11.30 -5.83
C ASP A 14 -10.73 11.65 -4.61
N LYS A 15 -10.54 10.72 -3.65
CA LYS A 15 -9.68 10.91 -2.47
C LYS A 15 -8.42 10.06 -2.49
N ILE A 16 -8.52 8.84 -3.03
CA ILE A 16 -7.39 7.91 -3.16
C ILE A 16 -7.45 7.22 -4.52
N THR A 17 -6.29 6.82 -5.03
CA THR A 17 -6.19 5.95 -6.21
C THR A 17 -5.76 4.56 -5.78
N ILE A 18 -6.59 3.55 -6.07
CA ILE A 18 -6.23 2.14 -5.83
C ILE A 18 -5.89 1.50 -7.17
N LYS A 19 -4.67 0.98 -7.30
CA LYS A 19 -4.23 0.20 -8.47
C LYS A 19 -3.85 -1.21 -8.05
N SER A 20 -4.37 -2.20 -8.78
CA SER A 20 -3.97 -3.60 -8.63
C SER A 20 -3.19 -4.06 -9.85
N VAL A 21 -2.14 -4.85 -9.62
CA VAL A 21 -1.30 -5.40 -10.67
C VAL A 21 -1.33 -6.92 -10.58
N ASP A 22 -1.63 -7.57 -11.71
CA ASP A 22 -1.52 -9.03 -11.85
C ASP A 22 -0.05 -9.37 -12.17
N LEU A 23 0.63 -10.00 -11.20
CA LEU A 23 2.06 -10.30 -11.31
C LEU A 23 2.34 -11.32 -12.42
N ASN A 24 1.40 -12.23 -12.69
CA ASN A 24 1.57 -13.24 -13.76
C ASN A 24 1.55 -12.59 -15.15
N LYS A 25 0.91 -11.43 -15.29
CA LYS A 25 0.83 -10.68 -16.55
C LYS A 25 1.87 -9.57 -16.66
N SER A 26 2.57 -9.27 -15.57
CA SER A 26 3.43 -8.09 -15.43
C SER A 26 4.76 -8.44 -14.77
N GLU A 27 5.37 -9.58 -15.12
CA GLU A 27 6.57 -10.09 -14.45
C GLU A 27 7.72 -9.09 -14.43
N SER A 28 7.99 -8.40 -15.56
CA SER A 28 9.07 -7.40 -15.64
C SER A 28 8.84 -6.19 -14.74
N PHE A 29 7.58 -5.83 -14.48
CA PHE A 29 7.23 -4.80 -13.51
C PHE A 29 7.37 -5.34 -12.08
N ALA A 30 6.88 -6.55 -11.81
CA ALA A 30 6.93 -7.18 -10.50
C ALA A 30 8.36 -7.32 -9.97
N GLN A 31 9.32 -7.64 -10.85
CA GLN A 31 10.74 -7.78 -10.51
C GLN A 31 11.40 -6.47 -10.02
N GLN A 32 10.80 -5.31 -10.29
CA GLN A 32 11.30 -4.01 -9.82
C GLN A 32 10.94 -3.74 -8.35
N TYR A 33 10.04 -4.55 -7.78
CA TYR A 33 9.57 -4.41 -6.40
C TYR A 33 10.02 -5.60 -5.55
N PRO A 34 10.28 -5.39 -4.25
CA PRO A 34 10.73 -6.45 -3.34
C PRO A 34 9.57 -7.34 -2.85
N ILE A 35 8.74 -7.83 -3.77
CA ILE A 35 7.54 -8.63 -3.47
C ILE A 35 7.97 -10.06 -3.08
N ARG A 36 7.59 -10.50 -1.88
CA ARG A 36 7.89 -11.86 -1.37
C ARG A 36 6.64 -12.70 -1.16
N VAL A 37 5.51 -12.04 -0.92
CA VAL A 37 4.22 -12.66 -0.59
C VAL A 37 3.12 -12.03 -1.44
N THR A 38 2.08 -12.79 -1.79
CA THR A 38 0.87 -12.24 -2.42
C THR A 38 -0.34 -12.43 -1.50
N PRO A 39 -1.21 -11.41 -1.34
CA PRO A 39 -1.06 -10.04 -1.86
C PRO A 39 0.03 -9.25 -1.12
N THR A 40 0.62 -8.26 -1.79
CA THR A 40 1.42 -7.19 -1.16
C THR A 40 0.76 -5.86 -1.54
N ILE A 41 0.54 -4.98 -0.57
CA ILE A 41 -0.06 -3.66 -0.77
C ILE A 41 0.95 -2.62 -0.33
N PHE A 42 1.38 -1.76 -1.26
CA PHE A 42 2.23 -0.61 -0.98
C PHE A 42 1.41 0.66 -0.83
N PHE A 43 1.86 1.56 0.04
CA PHE A 43 1.19 2.81 0.37
C PHE A 43 2.04 4.00 -0.05
N PHE A 44 1.45 4.91 -0.82
CA PHE A 44 2.13 6.08 -1.38
C PHE A 44 1.36 7.36 -1.05
N ASN A 45 2.10 8.42 -0.76
CA ASN A 45 1.59 9.78 -0.73
C ASN A 45 1.29 10.27 -2.15
N SER A 46 0.58 11.39 -2.24
CA SER A 46 0.26 12.11 -3.49
C SER A 46 1.50 12.49 -4.30
N ASP A 47 2.61 12.78 -3.63
CA ASP A 47 3.92 13.11 -4.23
C ASP A 47 4.75 11.88 -4.65
N GLY A 48 4.23 10.67 -4.41
CA GLY A 48 4.89 9.40 -4.71
C GLY A 48 5.85 8.90 -3.63
N SER A 49 6.06 9.63 -2.53
CA SER A 49 6.86 9.13 -1.41
C SER A 49 6.12 8.00 -0.68
N ALA A 50 6.86 7.15 0.04
CA ALA A 50 6.24 6.12 0.88
C ALA A 50 5.37 6.75 1.99
N PHE A 51 4.13 6.28 2.14
CA PHE A 51 3.30 6.63 3.30
C PHE A 51 3.65 5.71 4.46
N ILE A 52 3.94 6.29 5.63
CA ILE A 52 4.28 5.55 6.84
C ILE A 52 3.07 5.59 7.79
N PRO A 53 2.38 4.46 8.00
CA PRO A 53 1.24 4.41 8.92
C PRO A 53 1.66 4.69 10.36
N SER A 54 0.69 5.11 11.17
CA SER A 54 0.86 5.34 12.59
C SER A 54 1.33 4.08 13.33
N LYS A 55 1.97 4.28 14.48
CA LYS A 55 2.42 3.17 15.33
C LYS A 55 1.30 2.23 15.75
N GLU A 56 0.08 2.74 15.93
CA GLU A 56 -1.06 1.90 16.30
C GLU A 56 -1.57 1.09 15.12
N LEU A 57 -1.56 1.66 13.91
CA LEU A 57 -2.00 0.96 12.72
C LEU A 57 -0.97 -0.08 12.25
N THR A 58 0.33 0.23 12.31
CA THR A 58 1.40 -0.73 11.97
C THR A 58 1.33 -2.02 12.79
N LYS A 59 0.87 -1.98 14.05
CA LYS A 59 0.66 -3.18 14.89
C LYS A 59 -0.44 -4.11 14.36
N LYS A 60 -1.38 -3.59 13.58
CA LYS A 60 -2.48 -4.34 12.96
C LYS A 60 -2.13 -4.86 11.56
N LEU A 61 -1.00 -4.45 11.03
CA LEU A 61 -0.51 -4.81 9.70
C LEU A 61 0.60 -5.85 9.82
N SER A 62 0.72 -6.70 8.80
CA SER A 62 1.97 -7.40 8.52
C SER A 62 2.94 -6.43 7.84
N TYR A 63 3.30 -5.39 8.60
CA TYR A 63 3.97 -4.20 8.09
C TYR A 63 5.39 -4.50 7.60
N VAL A 64 5.70 -3.98 6.41
CA VAL A 64 7.03 -4.03 5.80
C VAL A 64 7.45 -2.63 5.35
N SER A 65 8.75 -2.36 5.42
CA SER A 65 9.33 -1.16 4.85
C SER A 65 10.70 -1.45 4.24
N TYR A 66 11.03 -0.70 3.19
CA TYR A 66 12.26 -0.86 2.44
C TYR A 66 12.96 0.48 2.34
N LYS A 67 14.29 0.43 2.46
CA LYS A 67 15.17 1.58 2.33
C LYS A 67 16.15 1.31 1.20
N ASN A 68 16.47 2.35 0.45
CA ASN A 68 17.61 2.29 -0.44
C ASN A 68 18.89 2.37 0.41
N LYS A 69 19.92 1.60 0.07
CA LYS A 69 21.18 1.60 0.83
C LYS A 69 21.93 2.93 0.75
N ASN A 70 21.66 3.70 -0.31
CA ASN A 70 22.38 4.92 -0.65
C ASN A 70 21.56 6.20 -0.39
N GLU A 71 20.30 6.07 0.01
CA GLU A 71 19.42 7.21 0.27
C GLU A 71 18.92 7.14 1.70
N ASP A 72 18.87 8.29 2.36
CA ASP A 72 18.27 8.38 3.68
C ASP A 72 16.74 8.32 3.55
N GLY A 73 16.13 7.41 4.30
CA GLY A 73 14.68 7.31 4.43
C GLY A 73 14.06 6.01 3.94
N ILE A 74 12.74 5.91 4.08
CA ILE A 74 11.95 4.77 3.62
C ILE A 74 11.47 5.08 2.20
N VAL A 75 11.79 4.20 1.25
CA VAL A 75 11.43 4.33 -0.16
C VAL A 75 10.15 3.56 -0.50
N LEU A 76 9.84 2.49 0.25
CA LEU A 76 8.59 1.75 0.14
C LEU A 76 8.08 1.35 1.53
N SER A 77 6.77 1.38 1.69
CA SER A 77 6.06 0.99 2.90
C SER A 77 4.81 0.23 2.49
N GLY A 78 4.47 -0.83 3.21
CA GLY A 78 3.37 -1.70 2.82
C GLY A 78 3.00 -2.74 3.86
N THR A 79 2.11 -3.63 3.46
CA THR A 79 1.72 -4.83 4.21
C THR A 79 1.74 -6.04 3.29
N GLU A 80 2.18 -7.17 3.83
CA GLU A 80 2.24 -8.46 3.12
C GLU A 80 1.17 -9.42 3.65
N GLY A 81 0.55 -10.19 2.77
CA GLY A 81 -0.45 -11.19 3.14
C GLY A 81 -1.89 -10.64 3.26
N LEU A 82 -2.79 -11.51 3.70
CA LEU A 82 -4.21 -11.17 3.83
C LEU A 82 -4.41 -10.11 4.93
N LEU A 83 -5.25 -9.13 4.64
CA LEU A 83 -5.59 -8.03 5.53
C LEU A 83 -7.11 -7.96 5.73
N GLN A 84 -7.55 -7.70 6.95
CA GLN A 84 -8.96 -7.41 7.24
C GLN A 84 -9.39 -6.11 6.57
N GLN A 85 -10.59 -6.09 5.99
CA GLN A 85 -11.08 -4.92 5.25
C GLN A 85 -11.13 -3.68 6.13
N GLU A 86 -11.54 -3.82 7.39
CA GLU A 86 -11.64 -2.72 8.36
C GLU A 86 -10.28 -2.08 8.64
N VAL A 87 -9.20 -2.87 8.64
CA VAL A 87 -7.84 -2.35 8.83
C VAL A 87 -7.36 -1.63 7.58
N LEU A 88 -7.71 -2.12 6.38
CA LEU A 88 -7.42 -1.42 5.13
C LEU A 88 -8.19 -0.09 5.04
N GLU A 89 -9.44 -0.04 5.49
CA GLU A 89 -10.23 1.19 5.54
C GLU A 89 -9.64 2.20 6.53
N GLN A 90 -9.24 1.77 7.73
CA GLN A 90 -8.52 2.61 8.70
C GLN A 90 -7.24 3.20 8.10
N LEU A 91 -6.50 2.40 7.32
CA LEU A 91 -5.32 2.88 6.62
C LEU A 91 -5.63 3.95 5.58
N ILE A 92 -6.64 3.71 4.75
CA ILE A 92 -7.05 4.66 3.72
C ILE A 92 -7.50 5.98 4.37
N GLU A 93 -8.25 5.90 5.47
CA GLU A 93 -8.68 7.08 6.23
C GLU A 93 -7.49 7.86 6.80
N GLU A 94 -6.52 7.16 7.40
CA GLU A 94 -5.30 7.80 7.91
C GLU A 94 -4.50 8.46 6.78
N MET A 95 -4.42 7.83 5.60
CA MET A 95 -3.78 8.42 4.42
C MET A 95 -4.48 9.70 3.96
N ILE A 96 -5.81 9.73 3.97
CA ILE A 96 -6.61 10.89 3.56
C ILE A 96 -6.43 12.05 4.56
N GLU A 97 -6.44 11.76 5.86
CA GLU A 97 -6.26 12.77 6.91
C GLU A 97 -4.87 13.41 6.88
N ASN A 98 -3.85 12.65 6.44
CA ASN A 98 -2.46 13.09 6.38
C ASN A 98 -2.00 13.39 4.94
N ALA A 99 -2.93 13.55 4.00
CA ALA A 99 -2.63 13.83 2.61
C ALA A 99 -1.84 15.16 2.50
N LYS A 100 -0.69 15.10 1.83
CA LYS A 100 0.18 16.25 1.54
C LYS A 100 -0.11 16.85 0.17
#